data_AF-A0A925M1J0-F1
#
_entry.id   AF-A0A925M1J0-F1
#
_cell.length_a   1.000
_cell.length_b   1.000
_cell.length_c   1.000
_cell.angle_alpha   90.00
_cell.angle_beta   90.00
_cell.angle_gamma   90.00
#
_symmetry.space_group_name_H-M   'P 1'
#
loop_
_entity.id
_entity.type
_entity.pdbx_description
1 polymer ?
#
loop_
_entity_poly.entity_id
_entity_poly.type
_entity_poly.pdbx_seq_one_letter_code
_entity_poly.pdbx_strand_id
1 'polypeptide(L)' 'KGKGWHNPKGDRTDQMVKVVIATPKEINATEREYYEKIRANRSFDPRKNLKDVKL' A
#
# COMPACT_ATOMS: atom_id res chain seq x y z
N LYS A 1 12.42 -14.27 9.67
CA LYS A 1 13.84 -14.25 9.23
C LYS A 1 14.24 -15.66 8.78
N GLY A 2 15.19 -15.83 7.87
CA GLY A 2 15.65 -17.12 7.31
C GLY A 2 14.81 -17.66 6.13
N LYS A 3 14.01 -16.81 5.47
CA LYS A 3 13.16 -17.19 4.32
C LYS A 3 13.74 -16.81 2.95
N GLY A 4 14.93 -16.24 2.93
CA GLY A 4 15.66 -15.87 1.71
C GLY A 4 16.51 -17.03 1.17
N TRP A 5 17.42 -16.67 0.26
CA TRP A 5 18.38 -17.56 -0.37
C TRP A 5 19.42 -18.10 0.62
N HIS A 6 19.91 -19.30 0.34
CA HIS A 6 21.07 -19.87 1.05
C HIS A 6 22.33 -19.14 0.63
N ASN A 7 23.15 -18.76 1.60
CA ASN A 7 24.47 -18.20 1.33
C ASN A 7 25.52 -19.33 1.24
N PRO A 8 26.71 -19.08 0.66
CA PRO A 8 27.79 -20.06 0.59
C PRO A 8 28.32 -20.56 1.95
N LYS A 9 27.97 -19.89 3.05
CA LYS A 9 28.37 -20.25 4.42
C LYS A 9 27.36 -21.15 5.14
N GLY A 10 26.26 -21.52 4.47
CA GLY A 10 25.23 -22.40 5.01
C GLY A 10 24.08 -21.68 5.73
N ASP A 11 24.16 -20.36 5.91
CA ASP A 11 23.07 -19.58 6.51
C ASP A 11 22.01 -19.17 5.49
N ARG A 12 20.82 -18.82 5.97
CA ARG A 12 19.74 -18.29 5.13
C ARG A 12 19.60 -16.79 5.29
N THR A 13 19.50 -16.11 4.15
CA THR A 13 19.17 -14.68 4.09
C THR A 13 17.68 -14.45 4.42
N ASP A 14 17.26 -13.19 4.44
CA ASP A 14 15.88 -12.80 4.78
C ASP A 14 15.06 -12.47 3.53
N GLN A 15 13.76 -12.75 3.60
CA GLN A 15 12.80 -12.31 2.60
C GLN A 15 12.35 -10.88 2.90
N MET A 16 12.44 -9.99 1.92
CA MET A 16 11.83 -8.66 1.98
C MET A 16 10.41 -8.71 1.42
N VAL A 17 9.43 -8.28 2.21
CA VAL A 17 8.03 -8.22 1.79
C VAL A 17 7.67 -6.77 1.50
N LYS A 18 7.18 -6.50 0.29
CA LYS A 18 6.66 -5.19 -0.10
C LYS A 18 5.13 -5.22 0.01
N VAL A 19 4.58 -4.32 0.81
CA VAL A 19 3.13 -4.13 0.91
C VAL A 19 2.66 -3.33 -0.31
N VAL A 20 1.60 -3.83 -0.95
CA VAL A 20 0.91 -3.17 -2.05
C VAL A 20 -0.55 -3.01 -1.67
N ILE A 21 -1.13 -1.87 -2.01
CA ILE A 21 -2.56 -1.62 -1.79
C ILE A 21 -3.30 -2.12 -3.04
N ALA A 22 -4.02 -3.22 -2.91
CA ALA A 22 -4.88 -3.76 -3.97
C ALA A 22 -6.34 -3.38 -3.66
N THR A 23 -6.91 -2.46 -4.45
CA THR A 23 -8.33 -2.10 -4.36
C THR A 23 -9.15 -2.93 -5.34
N PRO A 24 -10.39 -3.32 -4.99
CA PRO A 24 -11.28 -4.00 -5.92
C PRO A 24 -11.59 -3.09 -7.13
N LYS A 25 -11.74 -3.71 -8.31
CA LYS A 25 -12.01 -2.99 -9.56
C LYS A 25 -13.42 -2.39 -9.57
N GLU A 26 -14.37 -3.11 -9.01
CA GLU A 26 -15.77 -2.71 -8.90
C GLU A 26 -16.12 -2.65 -7.41
N ILE A 27 -16.86 -1.60 -7.04
CA ILE A 27 -17.35 -1.40 -5.68
C ILE A 27 -18.86 -1.40 -5.70
N ASN A 28 -19.47 -2.09 -4.75
CA ASN A 28 -20.93 -2.07 -4.60
C ASN A 28 -21.40 -0.76 -3.93
N ALA A 29 -22.72 -0.53 -3.91
CA ALA A 29 -23.30 0.70 -3.37
C ALA A 29 -22.95 0.92 -1.87
N THR A 30 -22.94 -0.17 -1.10
CA THR A 30 -22.64 -0.15 0.34
C THR A 30 -21.18 0.19 0.61
N GLU A 31 -20.25 -0.45 -0.09
CA GLU A 31 -18.81 -0.18 0.01
C GLU A 31 -18.51 1.28 -0.34
N ARG A 32 -19.14 1.79 -1.40
CA ARG A 32 -19.01 3.19 -1.80
C ARG A 32 -19.41 4.15 -0.69
N GLU A 33 -20.56 3.92 -0.05
CA GLU A 33 -21.02 4.74 1.07
C GLU A 33 -19.98 4.79 2.20
N TYR A 34 -19.39 3.64 2.56
CA TYR A 34 -18.36 3.58 3.59
C TYR A 34 -17.06 4.26 3.18
N TYR A 35 -16.63 4.12 1.93
CA TYR A 35 -15.47 4.84 1.42
C TYR A 35 -15.68 6.36 1.47
N GLU A 36 -16.89 6.84 1.17
CA GLU A 36 -17.24 8.26 1.26
C GLU A 36 -17.22 8.76 2.71
N LYS A 37 -17.72 7.98 3.67
CA LYS A 37 -17.61 8.29 5.11
C LYS A 37 -16.15 8.38 5.59
N ILE A 38 -15.30 7.45 5.15
CA ILE A 38 -13.87 7.48 5.47
C ILE A 38 -13.21 8.72 4.86
N ARG A 39 -13.57 9.06 3.62
CA ARG A 39 -13.06 10.24 2.92
C ARG A 39 -13.42 11.53 3.65
N ALA A 40 -14.66 11.67 4.12
CA ALA A 40 -15.12 12.86 4.83
C ALA A 40 -14.35 13.10 6.14
N ASN A 41 -13.92 12.04 6.80
CA ASN A 41 -13.16 12.10 8.06
C ASN A 41 -11.64 12.16 7.89
N ARG A 42 -11.12 12.11 6.65
CA ARG A 42 -9.68 12.05 6.39
C ARG A 42 -9.06 13.44 6.55
N SER A 43 -8.04 13.54 7.40
CA SER A 43 -7.21 14.75 7.57
C SER A 43 -5.90 14.74 6.76
N PHE A 44 -5.54 13.60 6.17
CA PHE A 44 -4.29 13.41 5.44
C PHE A 44 -4.43 13.67 3.93
N ASP A 45 -3.55 14.53 3.39
CA ASP A 45 -3.41 14.80 1.94
C ASP A 45 -2.30 13.93 1.34
N PRO A 46 -2.63 12.82 0.64
CA PRO A 46 -1.63 11.92 0.06
C PRO A 46 -0.87 12.53 -1.13
N ARG A 47 -1.30 13.68 -1.66
CA ARG A 47 -0.67 14.35 -2.81
C ARG A 47 -0.01 15.68 -2.44
N LYS A 48 0.21 15.93 -1.14
CA LYS A 48 0.82 17.18 -0.66
C LYS A 48 2.12 17.53 -1.39
N ASN A 49 2.95 16.53 -1.68
CA ASN A 49 4.26 16.70 -2.32
C ASN A 49 4.21 16.83 -3.85
N LEU A 50 3.03 16.70 -4.47
CA LEU A 50 2.86 16.77 -5.92
C LEU A 50 2.38 18.16 -6.39
N LYS A 51 2.19 19.11 -5.47
CA LYS A 51 1.64 20.45 -5.77
C LYS A 51 2.54 21.29 -6.68
N ASP A 52 3.84 21.03 -6.67
CA ASP A 52 4.83 21.77 -7.46
C ASP A 52 5.07 21.17 -8.85
N VAL A 53 4.36 20.09 -9.21
CA VAL A 53 4.45 19.46 -10.53
C VAL A 53 3.48 20.15 -11.49
N LYS A 54 4.00 20.83 -12.52
CA LYS A 54 3.21 21.40 -13.63
C LYS A 54 3.19 20.43 -14.81
N LEU A 55 2.03 20.29 -15.46
CA LEU A 55 1.79 19.49 -16.67
C LEU A 55 1.89 20.35 -17.92
#